data_AF-A0A1C7MBU0-F1
#
_entry.id   AF-A0A1C7MBU0-F1
#
_cell.length_a   1.000
_cell.length_b   1.000
_cell.length_c   1.000
_cell.angle_alpha   90.00
_cell.angle_beta   90.00
_cell.angle_gamma   90.00
#
_symmetry.space_group_name_H-M   'P 1'
#
loop_
_entity.id
_entity.type
_entity.pdbx_description
1 polymer ?
#
loop_
_entity_poly.entity_id
_entity_poly.type
_entity_poly.pdbx_seq_one_letter_code
_entity_poly.pdbx_strand_id
1 'polypeptide(L)'
;APPHVWEDHIPDDAIPEGLSRQYHEHIDGANTLRRGWTLPTSRHSSHSPPTQSSDDWSPYCSRIEFEVASLLYARQQASGGHVDELMDLWLATLLKHNDHAPFTNHKDLHDTIDSTHLGDVKWESFEMKYSGEMPEHNIPQWMTAGYDVWFRDPRTVIRNMLANPDFDGHIDYGPFREFMDGERRLKDFMSGDWAWKQADIIAQDPNNAGAAFVPIILGSDKTTVSVTTGQNEYYPLYASIGNVHNSVRRAHRNAVALIGFLAIPKSTFISTREYKDDPKFRKFRRQLFHTSLSRILQSLKPGMTTPEVVRCADGHFRRVIYGLGPYIADYPEQALLACIVQGWCPR
;
A
#
# COMPACT_ATOMS: atom_id res chain seq x y z
N ALA A 1 -19.36 -24.57 -7.25
CA ALA A 1 -18.42 -24.64 -6.11
C ALA A 1 -19.23 -24.62 -4.83
N PRO A 2 -18.89 -25.41 -3.79
CA PRO A 2 -19.57 -25.33 -2.51
C PRO A 2 -19.38 -23.92 -1.90
N PRO A 3 -20.35 -23.44 -1.09
CA PRO A 3 -20.31 -22.11 -0.50
C PRO A 3 -19.06 -21.97 0.40
N HIS A 4 -18.42 -20.80 0.29
CA HIS A 4 -17.30 -20.40 1.12
C HIS A 4 -17.76 -20.34 2.58
N VAL A 5 -17.41 -21.37 3.35
CA VAL A 5 -17.54 -21.36 4.81
C VAL A 5 -16.48 -20.39 5.31
N TRP A 6 -16.89 -19.35 6.02
CA TRP A 6 -15.96 -18.57 6.83
C TRP A 6 -15.42 -19.55 7.88
N GLU A 7 -14.18 -20.00 7.72
CA GLU A 7 -13.48 -20.63 8.84
C GLU A 7 -13.37 -19.56 9.92
N ASP A 8 -14.16 -19.70 10.99
CA ASP A 8 -14.04 -18.91 12.20
C ASP A 8 -12.57 -18.95 12.65
N HIS A 9 -11.86 -17.85 12.41
CA HIS A 9 -10.48 -17.73 12.83
C HIS A 9 -10.44 -17.62 14.35
N ILE A 10 -9.53 -18.39 14.93
CA ILE A 10 -9.23 -18.50 16.36
C ILE A 10 -9.32 -17.10 16.98
N PRO A 11 -10.17 -16.89 18.01
CA PRO A 11 -10.27 -15.59 18.67
C PRO A 11 -8.89 -15.18 19.17
N ASP A 12 -8.59 -13.87 19.10
CA ASP A 12 -7.38 -13.29 19.69
C ASP A 12 -7.08 -13.97 21.02
N ASP A 13 -5.89 -14.56 21.14
CA ASP A 13 -5.46 -15.29 22.35
C ASP A 13 -5.86 -14.47 23.58
N ALA A 14 -6.63 -15.09 24.50
CA ALA A 14 -6.95 -14.47 25.78
C ALA A 14 -5.66 -13.89 26.38
N ILE A 15 -5.71 -12.63 26.83
CA ILE A 15 -4.56 -11.94 27.43
C ILE A 15 -4.02 -12.87 28.53
N PRO A 16 -2.81 -13.44 28.37
CA PRO A 16 -2.30 -14.39 29.34
C PRO A 16 -2.16 -13.71 30.71
N GLU A 17 -2.50 -14.42 31.78
CA GLU A 17 -2.12 -13.98 33.13
C GLU A 17 -0.60 -13.78 33.17
N GLY A 18 -0.13 -12.68 33.76
CA GLY A 18 1.30 -12.32 33.77
C GLY A 18 1.77 -11.43 32.60
N LEU A 19 0.88 -11.07 31.67
CA LEU A 19 1.21 -10.12 30.60
C LEU A 19 1.32 -8.68 31.15
N SER A 20 2.44 -8.01 30.89
CA SER A 20 2.60 -6.58 31.13
C SER A 20 3.11 -5.86 29.89
N ARG A 21 2.68 -4.61 29.71
CA ARG A 21 3.10 -3.75 28.59
C ARG A 21 3.62 -2.41 29.10
N GLN A 22 4.76 -2.01 28.57
CA GLN A 22 5.33 -0.68 28.73
C GLN A 22 5.21 0.07 27.41
N TYR A 23 4.61 1.25 27.41
CA TYR A 23 4.49 2.10 26.22
C TYR A 23 5.57 3.19 26.21
N HIS A 24 5.92 3.66 25.02
CA HIS A 24 6.85 4.78 24.88
C HIS A 24 6.23 6.07 25.43
N GLU A 25 6.95 6.79 26.30
CA GLU A 25 6.40 7.92 27.08
C GLU A 25 5.96 9.12 26.24
N HIS A 26 6.59 9.34 25.07
CA HIS A 26 6.36 10.53 24.26
C HIS A 26 5.70 10.26 22.90
N ILE A 27 5.68 9.01 22.46
CA ILE A 27 5.23 8.59 21.12
C ILE A 27 4.20 7.51 21.32
N ASP A 28 3.03 7.93 21.77
CA ASP A 28 1.93 7.10 22.26
C ASP A 28 0.69 7.14 21.34
N GLY A 29 0.67 8.03 20.35
CA GLY A 29 -0.46 8.23 19.46
C GLY A 29 -1.69 8.82 20.13
N ALA A 30 -1.52 9.80 21.01
CA ALA A 30 -2.62 10.52 21.65
C ALA A 30 -3.65 11.08 20.65
N ASN A 31 -4.93 11.04 21.06
CA ASN A 31 -6.03 11.55 20.25
C ASN A 31 -5.95 13.09 20.10
N THR A 32 -6.26 13.56 18.90
CA THR A 32 -6.34 14.99 18.56
C THR A 32 -7.67 15.33 17.91
N LEU A 33 -8.05 16.61 17.94
CA LEU A 33 -9.11 17.14 17.12
C LEU A 33 -8.65 17.25 15.66
N ARG A 34 -9.60 17.24 14.72
CA ARG A 34 -9.33 17.45 13.28
C ARG A 34 -8.55 18.75 12.98
N ARG A 35 -8.58 19.75 13.88
CA ARG A 35 -7.85 21.02 13.79
C ARG A 35 -6.45 21.01 14.43
N GLY A 36 -5.94 19.85 14.88
CA GLY A 36 -4.57 19.68 15.41
C GLY A 36 -4.38 19.97 16.90
N TRP A 37 -5.46 20.15 17.66
CA TRP A 37 -5.40 20.35 19.12
C TRP A 37 -5.48 19.00 19.86
N THR A 38 -4.63 18.76 20.86
CA THR A 38 -4.66 17.53 21.66
C THR A 38 -5.89 17.49 22.57
N LEU A 39 -6.51 16.32 22.70
CA LEU A 39 -7.59 16.12 23.67
C LEU A 39 -6.99 15.90 25.07
N PRO A 40 -7.59 16.46 26.14
CA PRO A 40 -7.21 16.10 27.50
C PRO A 40 -7.38 14.60 27.72
N THR A 41 -6.40 13.97 28.36
CA THR A 41 -6.45 12.57 28.79
C THR A 41 -7.69 12.37 29.65
N SER A 42 -8.52 11.39 29.29
CA SER A 42 -9.90 11.17 29.75
C SER A 42 -10.97 12.04 29.06
N ARG A 43 -11.41 11.54 27.90
CA ARG A 43 -12.83 11.47 27.52
C ARG A 43 -12.88 10.49 26.36
N HIS A 44 -13.51 9.33 26.59
CA HIS A 44 -14.02 8.50 25.50
C HIS A 44 -15.09 9.33 24.79
N SER A 45 -14.68 10.21 23.88
CA SER A 45 -15.63 10.93 23.03
C SER A 45 -16.03 9.92 21.96
N SER A 46 -17.17 9.25 22.19
CA SER A 46 -17.82 8.38 21.22
C SER A 46 -18.31 9.23 20.04
N HIS A 47 -17.39 9.71 19.22
CA HIS A 47 -17.73 10.09 17.86
C HIS A 47 -17.78 8.79 17.07
N SER A 48 -18.91 8.09 17.19
CA SER A 48 -19.29 7.09 16.20
C SER A 48 -19.12 7.72 14.82
N PRO A 49 -18.52 7.01 13.85
CA PRO A 49 -18.47 7.48 12.47
C PRO A 49 -19.87 7.94 12.04
N PRO A 50 -19.99 8.91 11.11
CA PRO A 50 -21.20 8.91 10.30
C PRO A 50 -21.22 7.53 9.63
N THR A 51 -22.13 6.68 10.10
CA THR A 51 -22.44 5.42 9.44
C THR A 51 -22.76 5.82 8.01
N GLN A 52 -21.95 5.40 7.03
CA GLN A 52 -22.42 5.38 5.65
C GLN A 52 -23.77 4.68 5.71
N SER A 53 -24.81 5.34 5.20
CA SER A 53 -26.13 4.71 5.21
C SER A 53 -26.00 3.36 4.52
N SER A 54 -26.72 2.34 4.98
CA SER A 54 -26.70 1.01 4.33
C SER A 54 -27.06 1.06 2.84
N ASP A 55 -27.57 2.19 2.38
CA ASP A 55 -28.05 2.46 1.03
C ASP A 55 -27.13 3.44 0.25
N ASP A 56 -25.94 3.77 0.76
CA ASP A 56 -24.94 4.55 0.03
C ASP A 56 -24.17 3.66 -0.95
N TRP A 57 -24.66 3.60 -2.18
CA TRP A 57 -24.04 2.87 -3.29
C TRP A 57 -23.12 3.75 -4.14
N SER A 58 -22.84 5.00 -3.74
CA SER A 58 -22.04 5.92 -4.54
C SER A 58 -20.67 5.33 -4.90
N PRO A 59 -20.22 5.44 -6.18
CA PRO A 59 -20.75 6.27 -7.26
C PRO A 59 -21.91 5.64 -8.05
N TYR A 60 -22.27 4.40 -7.74
CA TYR A 60 -23.38 3.71 -8.39
C TYR A 60 -24.71 4.32 -7.93
N CYS A 61 -25.67 4.42 -8.83
CA CYS A 61 -27.00 4.96 -8.51
C CYS A 61 -27.85 3.96 -7.70
N SER A 62 -27.46 2.68 -7.69
CA SER A 62 -28.18 1.63 -6.95
C SER A 62 -27.33 0.40 -6.62
N ARG A 63 -27.83 -0.42 -5.70
CA ARG A 63 -27.31 -1.77 -5.43
C ARG A 63 -27.21 -2.63 -6.69
N ILE A 64 -28.22 -2.58 -7.57
CA ILE A 64 -28.27 -3.41 -8.78
C ILE A 64 -27.13 -3.01 -9.70
N GLU A 65 -26.91 -1.72 -9.88
CA GLU A 65 -25.83 -1.18 -10.72
C GLU A 65 -24.45 -1.61 -10.20
N PHE A 66 -24.22 -1.56 -8.88
CA PHE A 66 -23.01 -2.10 -8.25
C PHE A 66 -22.84 -3.61 -8.50
N GLU A 67 -23.89 -4.41 -8.28
CA GLU A 67 -23.84 -5.87 -8.47
C GLU A 67 -23.59 -6.24 -9.94
N VAL A 68 -24.15 -5.49 -10.89
CA VAL A 68 -23.92 -5.65 -12.32
C VAL A 68 -22.47 -5.33 -12.69
N ALA A 69 -21.92 -4.22 -12.19
CA ALA A 69 -20.50 -3.90 -12.37
C ALA A 69 -19.60 -5.00 -11.79
N SER A 70 -19.86 -5.44 -10.55
CA SER A 70 -19.11 -6.53 -9.90
C SER A 70 -19.17 -7.83 -10.70
N LEU A 71 -20.35 -8.19 -11.22
CA LEU A 71 -20.54 -9.39 -12.02
C LEU A 71 -19.77 -9.31 -13.34
N LEU A 72 -19.97 -8.23 -14.12
CA LEU A 72 -19.41 -8.11 -15.47
C LEU A 72 -17.91 -7.87 -15.44
N TYR A 73 -17.43 -7.00 -14.56
CA TYR A 73 -16.03 -6.61 -14.48
C TYR A 73 -15.19 -7.60 -13.66
N ALA A 74 -15.58 -7.88 -12.42
CA ALA A 74 -14.73 -8.66 -11.51
C ALA A 74 -14.90 -10.17 -11.67
N ARG A 75 -16.13 -10.67 -11.90
CA ARG A 75 -16.41 -12.11 -11.94
C ARG A 75 -16.32 -12.71 -13.34
N GLN A 76 -16.94 -12.06 -14.32
CA GLN A 76 -17.03 -12.57 -15.70
C GLN A 76 -15.92 -12.02 -16.60
N GLN A 77 -15.33 -10.87 -16.27
CA GLN A 77 -14.35 -10.18 -17.10
C GLN A 77 -14.85 -10.02 -18.55
N ALA A 78 -16.11 -9.58 -18.69
CA ALA A 78 -16.77 -9.44 -19.97
C ALA A 78 -16.03 -8.42 -20.86
N SER A 79 -15.95 -8.71 -22.16
CA SER A 79 -15.41 -7.74 -23.13
C SER A 79 -16.35 -6.53 -23.24
N GLY A 80 -15.80 -5.37 -23.60
CA GLY A 80 -16.61 -4.15 -23.80
C GLY A 80 -17.78 -4.36 -24.76
N GLY A 81 -17.58 -5.10 -25.85
CA GLY A 81 -18.65 -5.44 -26.80
C GLY A 81 -19.76 -6.30 -26.20
N HIS A 82 -19.44 -7.27 -25.33
CA HIS A 82 -20.46 -8.06 -24.64
C HIS A 82 -21.22 -7.23 -23.59
N VAL A 83 -20.54 -6.28 -22.95
CA VAL A 83 -21.20 -5.34 -22.02
C VAL A 83 -22.19 -4.46 -22.79
N ASP A 84 -21.79 -3.90 -23.94
CA ASP A 84 -22.66 -3.08 -24.78
C ASP A 84 -23.91 -3.85 -25.23
N GLU A 85 -23.74 -5.06 -25.76
CA GLU A 85 -24.85 -5.90 -26.21
C GLU A 85 -25.84 -6.22 -25.07
N LEU A 86 -25.32 -6.48 -23.87
CA LEU A 86 -26.16 -6.72 -22.69
C LEU A 86 -26.93 -5.47 -22.27
N MET A 87 -26.30 -4.29 -22.26
CA MET A 87 -26.96 -3.03 -21.92
C MET A 87 -28.04 -2.65 -22.94
N ASP A 88 -27.80 -2.91 -24.23
CA ASP A 88 -28.79 -2.70 -25.30
C ASP A 88 -30.03 -3.59 -25.11
N LEU A 89 -29.82 -4.89 -24.82
CA LEU A 89 -30.92 -5.81 -24.53
C LEU A 89 -31.71 -5.39 -23.29
N TRP A 90 -31.00 -4.98 -22.23
CA TRP A 90 -31.64 -4.54 -21.00
C TRP A 90 -32.46 -3.27 -21.24
N LEU A 91 -31.88 -2.28 -21.91
CA LEU A 91 -32.55 -1.04 -22.30
C LEU A 91 -33.81 -1.34 -23.12
N ALA A 92 -33.73 -2.21 -24.13
CA ALA A 92 -34.88 -2.58 -24.95
C ALA A 92 -36.06 -3.11 -24.12
N THR A 93 -35.79 -3.87 -23.03
CA THR A 93 -36.86 -4.35 -22.14
C THR A 93 -37.41 -3.28 -21.19
N LEU A 94 -36.62 -2.27 -20.86
CA LEU A 94 -36.96 -1.22 -19.90
C LEU A 94 -37.59 0.03 -20.53
N LEU A 95 -37.39 0.25 -21.84
CA LEU A 95 -37.97 1.39 -22.56
C LEU A 95 -39.49 1.51 -22.39
N LYS A 96 -40.22 0.39 -22.35
CA LYS A 96 -41.68 0.37 -22.12
C LYS A 96 -42.11 0.92 -20.74
N HIS A 97 -41.17 0.97 -19.80
CA HIS A 97 -41.35 1.50 -18.45
C HIS A 97 -40.75 2.90 -18.28
N ASN A 98 -40.25 3.50 -19.37
CA ASN A 98 -39.53 4.78 -19.34
C ASN A 98 -38.36 4.76 -18.33
N ASP A 99 -37.62 3.66 -18.34
CA ASP A 99 -36.49 3.38 -17.46
C ASP A 99 -35.23 3.05 -18.28
N HIS A 100 -34.08 2.97 -17.61
CA HIS A 100 -32.76 2.87 -18.25
C HIS A 100 -32.04 1.58 -17.84
N ALA A 101 -31.15 1.08 -18.72
CA ALA A 101 -30.20 0.04 -18.33
C ALA A 101 -29.27 0.57 -17.22
N PRO A 102 -28.67 -0.31 -16.40
CA PRO A 102 -27.78 0.11 -15.31
C PRO A 102 -26.58 0.95 -15.78
N PHE A 103 -26.09 0.70 -16.99
CA PHE A 103 -25.05 1.50 -17.63
C PHE A 103 -25.45 1.80 -19.07
N THR A 104 -25.01 2.95 -19.58
CA THR A 104 -25.25 3.35 -20.97
C THR A 104 -24.50 2.45 -21.96
N ASN A 105 -23.27 2.06 -21.60
CA ASN A 105 -22.37 1.21 -22.37
C ASN A 105 -21.18 0.80 -21.48
N HIS A 106 -20.22 0.06 -22.02
CA HIS A 106 -19.01 -0.33 -21.30
C HIS A 106 -18.21 0.86 -20.77
N LYS A 107 -18.12 1.98 -21.49
CA LYS A 107 -17.36 3.16 -21.02
C LYS A 107 -17.99 3.74 -19.76
N ASP A 108 -19.30 3.87 -19.74
CA ASP A 108 -20.05 4.32 -18.55
C ASP A 108 -19.81 3.39 -17.36
N LEU A 109 -19.81 2.07 -17.60
CA LEU A 109 -19.44 1.08 -16.58
C LEU A 109 -18.00 1.27 -16.08
N HIS A 110 -17.02 1.42 -16.98
CA HIS A 110 -15.62 1.60 -16.60
C HIS A 110 -15.38 2.94 -15.88
N ASP A 111 -15.96 4.03 -16.38
CA ASP A 111 -15.88 5.36 -15.78
C ASP A 111 -16.51 5.36 -14.38
N THR A 112 -17.64 4.67 -14.20
CA THR A 112 -18.29 4.51 -12.89
C THR A 112 -17.41 3.70 -11.93
N ILE A 113 -16.83 2.58 -12.38
CA ILE A 113 -15.86 1.79 -11.60
C ILE A 113 -14.66 2.66 -11.21
N ASP A 114 -14.07 3.39 -12.16
CA ASP A 114 -12.92 4.28 -11.93
C ASP A 114 -13.25 5.48 -11.04
N SER A 115 -14.53 5.88 -10.98
CA SER A 115 -15.03 6.92 -10.07
C SER A 115 -15.32 6.40 -8.66
N THR A 116 -15.19 5.09 -8.41
CA THR A 116 -15.45 4.48 -7.11
C THR A 116 -14.54 5.08 -6.04
N HIS A 117 -15.11 5.95 -5.20
CA HIS A 117 -14.40 6.64 -4.12
C HIS A 117 -13.99 5.70 -2.97
N LEU A 118 -14.56 4.50 -2.95
CA LEU A 118 -14.22 3.45 -1.99
C LEU A 118 -12.85 2.84 -2.36
N GLY A 119 -11.79 3.40 -1.79
CA GLY A 119 -10.58 2.66 -1.45
C GLY A 119 -9.44 2.66 -2.47
N ASP A 120 -9.69 2.94 -3.76
CA ASP A 120 -8.62 2.87 -4.75
C ASP A 120 -7.91 4.21 -4.99
N VAL A 121 -6.64 4.24 -4.62
CA VAL A 121 -5.72 5.32 -4.96
C VAL A 121 -5.39 5.20 -6.45
N LYS A 122 -5.58 6.29 -7.20
CA LYS A 122 -5.34 6.31 -8.66
C LYS A 122 -3.90 5.93 -8.98
N TRP A 123 -3.74 5.21 -10.10
CA TRP A 123 -2.43 4.95 -10.69
C TRP A 123 -1.93 6.19 -11.43
N GLU A 124 -0.67 6.53 -11.16
CA GLU A 124 0.11 7.56 -11.83
C GLU A 124 1.31 6.90 -12.49
N SER A 125 1.95 7.60 -13.43
CA SER A 125 3.20 7.15 -14.02
C SER A 125 4.19 8.26 -14.26
N PHE A 126 5.47 7.88 -14.33
CA PHE A 126 6.54 8.76 -14.79
C PHE A 126 7.55 7.95 -15.60
N GLU A 127 8.16 8.61 -16.58
CA GLU A 127 9.18 8.02 -17.43
C GLU A 127 10.58 8.37 -16.89
N MET A 128 11.46 7.38 -16.85
CA MET A 128 12.88 7.54 -16.51
C MET A 128 13.76 7.32 -17.74
N LYS A 129 14.87 8.06 -17.84
CA LYS A 129 15.86 7.93 -18.92
C LYS A 129 17.27 7.94 -18.38
N TYR A 130 18.19 7.31 -19.11
CA TYR A 130 19.61 7.46 -18.84
C TYR A 130 20.03 8.91 -19.10
N SER A 131 20.77 9.49 -18.16
CA SER A 131 21.20 10.90 -18.19
C SER A 131 22.72 11.08 -18.19
N GLY A 132 23.47 10.00 -18.43
CA GLY A 132 24.94 10.05 -18.48
C GLY A 132 25.49 10.25 -19.89
N GLU A 133 26.81 10.33 -20.00
CA GLU A 133 27.51 10.43 -21.28
C GLU A 133 27.28 9.19 -22.15
N MET A 134 26.85 9.43 -23.39
CA MET A 134 26.64 8.38 -24.39
C MET A 134 27.86 8.28 -25.32
N PRO A 135 28.21 7.07 -25.79
CA PRO A 135 29.20 6.89 -26.85
C PRO A 135 28.82 7.66 -28.13
N GLU A 136 29.81 8.08 -28.91
CA GLU A 136 29.56 8.73 -30.22
C GLU A 136 28.99 7.76 -31.27
N HIS A 137 29.32 6.46 -31.15
CA HIS A 137 28.90 5.41 -32.06
C HIS A 137 28.44 4.17 -31.28
N ASN A 138 27.55 3.35 -31.88
CA ASN A 138 27.01 2.12 -31.29
C ASN A 138 26.39 2.35 -29.90
N ILE A 139 25.55 3.39 -29.77
CA ILE A 139 24.87 3.72 -28.51
C ILE A 139 23.98 2.53 -28.09
N PRO A 140 24.22 1.93 -26.91
CA PRO A 140 23.37 0.85 -26.43
C PRO A 140 21.92 1.30 -26.28
N GLN A 141 20.96 0.45 -26.67
CA GLN A 141 19.53 0.77 -26.60
C GLN A 141 19.09 1.18 -25.18
N TRP A 142 19.72 0.62 -24.14
CA TRP A 142 19.39 0.96 -22.76
C TRP A 142 19.73 2.41 -22.37
N MET A 143 20.64 3.07 -23.10
CA MET A 143 20.97 4.48 -22.88
C MET A 143 19.97 5.44 -23.53
N THR A 144 19.19 4.99 -24.52
CA THR A 144 18.23 5.82 -25.25
C THR A 144 16.77 5.49 -24.95
N ALA A 145 16.52 4.33 -24.33
CA ALA A 145 15.18 3.88 -23.95
C ALA A 145 14.56 4.73 -22.83
N GLY A 146 13.23 4.86 -22.90
CA GLY A 146 12.37 5.30 -21.81
C GLY A 146 11.96 4.13 -20.93
N TYR A 147 11.84 4.38 -19.63
CA TYR A 147 11.52 3.39 -18.61
C TYR A 147 10.36 3.88 -17.77
N ASP A 148 9.16 3.41 -18.10
CA ASP A 148 7.94 3.79 -17.38
C ASP A 148 7.86 3.10 -16.02
N VAL A 149 7.55 3.89 -15.01
CA VAL A 149 7.23 3.44 -13.66
C VAL A 149 5.78 3.83 -13.38
N TRP A 150 4.98 2.86 -12.99
CA TRP A 150 3.58 3.06 -12.59
C TRP A 150 3.49 2.95 -11.07
N PHE A 151 2.77 3.85 -10.41
CA PHE A 151 2.67 3.86 -8.96
C PHE A 151 1.35 4.45 -8.46
N ARG A 152 0.99 4.12 -7.22
CA ARG A 152 -0.07 4.79 -6.46
C ARG A 152 0.59 5.65 -5.40
N ASP A 153 0.07 6.85 -5.15
CA ASP A 153 0.63 7.73 -4.11
C ASP A 153 0.70 7.03 -2.74
N PRO A 154 1.91 6.72 -2.22
CA PRO A 154 2.04 5.97 -0.98
C PRO A 154 1.43 6.69 0.21
N ARG A 155 1.47 8.02 0.25
CA ARG A 155 0.87 8.80 1.34
C ARG A 155 -0.64 8.56 1.40
N THR A 156 -1.33 8.63 0.27
CA THR A 156 -2.77 8.35 0.21
C THR A 156 -3.08 6.89 0.54
N VAL A 157 -2.30 5.93 0.03
CA VAL A 157 -2.47 4.50 0.35
C VAL A 157 -2.34 4.25 1.86
N ILE A 158 -1.31 4.81 2.49
CA ILE A 158 -1.07 4.66 3.94
C ILE A 158 -2.17 5.34 4.76
N ARG A 159 -2.70 6.48 4.32
CA ARG A 159 -3.86 7.11 4.98
C ARG A 159 -5.13 6.25 4.89
N ASN A 160 -5.36 5.59 3.75
CA ASN A 160 -6.46 4.65 3.60
C ASN A 160 -6.29 3.44 4.54
N MET A 161 -5.07 2.90 4.65
CA MET A 161 -4.77 1.83 5.62
C MET A 161 -5.02 2.28 7.05
N LEU A 162 -4.52 3.45 7.45
CA LEU A 162 -4.71 3.95 8.81
C LEU A 162 -6.18 4.17 9.16
N ALA A 163 -7.00 4.59 8.20
CA ALA A 163 -8.43 4.83 8.37
C ALA A 163 -9.30 3.58 8.23
N ASN A 164 -8.71 2.40 7.96
CA ASN A 164 -9.46 1.17 7.76
C ASN A 164 -10.08 0.68 9.09
N PRO A 165 -11.42 0.67 9.24
CA PRO A 165 -12.05 0.24 10.49
C PRO A 165 -11.79 -1.23 10.83
N ASP A 166 -11.42 -2.07 9.85
CA ASP A 166 -11.06 -3.48 10.08
C ASP A 166 -9.81 -3.66 10.97
N PHE A 167 -9.05 -2.58 11.19
CA PHE A 167 -7.87 -2.55 12.05
C PHE A 167 -8.18 -2.06 13.47
N ASP A 168 -9.43 -1.66 13.76
CA ASP A 168 -9.81 -1.22 15.10
C ASP A 168 -9.56 -2.35 16.12
N GLY A 169 -8.97 -2.01 17.26
CA GLY A 169 -8.49 -2.98 18.26
C GLY A 169 -7.25 -3.81 17.86
N HIS A 170 -6.75 -3.69 16.63
CA HIS A 170 -5.62 -4.48 16.13
C HIS A 170 -4.47 -3.62 15.55
N ILE A 171 -4.31 -2.41 16.07
CA ILE A 171 -3.31 -1.44 15.62
C ILE A 171 -2.69 -0.72 16.83
N ASP A 172 -1.36 -0.67 16.85
CA ASP A 172 -0.60 0.06 17.87
C ASP A 172 -0.03 1.37 17.29
N TYR A 173 -0.43 2.51 17.83
CA TYR A 173 -0.01 3.83 17.35
C TYR A 173 1.36 4.29 17.88
N GLY A 174 1.83 3.68 18.97
CA GLY A 174 3.12 3.95 19.60
C GLY A 174 3.88 2.64 19.85
N PRO A 175 5.22 2.68 19.95
CA PRO A 175 5.97 1.50 20.32
C PRO A 175 5.65 1.05 21.74
N PHE A 176 5.73 -0.26 21.95
CA PHE A 176 5.54 -0.86 23.26
C PHE A 176 6.56 -1.98 23.50
N ARG A 177 6.70 -2.38 24.76
CA ARG A 177 7.44 -3.57 25.17
C ARG A 177 6.50 -4.45 25.96
N GLU A 178 6.32 -5.67 25.47
CA GLU A 178 5.53 -6.71 26.11
C GLU A 178 6.44 -7.68 26.86
N PHE A 179 6.01 -8.06 28.06
CA PHE A 179 6.66 -9.04 28.92
C PHE A 179 5.66 -10.08 29.40
N MET A 180 6.09 -11.33 29.48
CA MET A 180 5.33 -12.45 30.05
C MET A 180 6.16 -12.99 31.22
N ASP A 181 5.62 -12.91 32.44
CA ASP A 181 6.31 -13.31 33.67
C ASP A 181 7.70 -12.66 33.84
N GLY A 182 7.83 -11.41 33.39
CA GLY A 182 9.08 -10.63 33.42
C GLY A 182 10.03 -10.88 32.23
N GLU A 183 9.75 -11.86 31.37
CA GLU A 183 10.55 -12.14 30.18
C GLU A 183 10.06 -11.39 28.95
N ARG A 184 11.00 -10.91 28.12
CA ARG A 184 10.69 -10.09 26.94
C ARG A 184 10.02 -10.93 25.85
N ARG A 185 8.84 -10.49 25.39
CA ARG A 185 8.12 -11.10 24.25
C ARG A 185 8.07 -10.18 23.05
N LEU A 186 8.50 -10.69 21.89
CA LEU A 186 8.40 -10.00 20.60
C LEU A 186 7.31 -10.68 19.77
N LYS A 187 6.18 -9.98 19.60
CA LYS A 187 5.03 -10.45 18.82
C LYS A 187 4.83 -9.54 17.64
N ASP A 188 4.29 -8.35 17.88
CA ASP A 188 3.95 -7.38 16.84
C ASP A 188 5.13 -6.45 16.50
N PHE A 189 5.11 -5.85 15.32
CA PHE A 189 6.23 -5.04 14.85
C PHE A 189 6.53 -3.83 15.74
N MET A 190 5.48 -3.17 16.26
CA MET A 190 5.62 -2.06 17.22
C MET A 190 6.15 -2.50 18.58
N SER A 191 6.17 -3.82 18.86
CA SER A 191 6.89 -4.39 19.99
C SER A 191 8.40 -4.49 19.74
N GLY A 192 8.93 -4.21 18.56
CA GLY A 192 10.35 -4.38 18.24
C GLY A 192 11.26 -3.27 18.77
N ASP A 193 12.50 -3.61 19.11
CA ASP A 193 13.51 -2.62 19.55
C ASP A 193 13.79 -1.54 18.50
N TRP A 194 13.65 -1.87 17.22
CA TRP A 194 13.80 -0.89 16.14
C TRP A 194 12.75 0.21 16.25
N ALA A 195 11.47 -0.15 16.46
CA ALA A 195 10.39 0.83 16.58
C ALA A 195 10.60 1.73 17.81
N TRP A 196 11.05 1.15 18.93
CA TRP A 196 11.41 1.89 20.13
C TRP A 196 12.53 2.90 19.88
N LYS A 197 13.64 2.47 19.26
CA LYS A 197 14.77 3.36 18.93
C LYS A 197 14.37 4.48 17.96
N GLN A 198 13.46 4.22 17.03
CA GLN A 198 12.94 5.28 16.16
C GLN A 198 12.13 6.30 16.96
N ALA A 199 11.28 5.85 17.89
CA ALA A 199 10.54 6.76 18.77
C ALA A 199 11.46 7.58 19.68
N ASP A 200 12.55 7.02 20.20
CA ASP A 200 13.54 7.78 20.98
C ASP A 200 14.14 8.94 20.15
N ILE A 201 14.42 8.71 18.86
CA ILE A 201 14.93 9.75 17.93
C ILE A 201 13.85 10.80 17.65
N ILE A 202 12.64 10.35 17.32
CA ILE A 202 11.51 11.24 16.99
C ILE A 202 11.15 12.13 18.18
N ALA A 203 11.20 11.59 19.40
CA ALA A 203 10.87 12.29 20.64
C ALA A 203 11.88 13.38 21.03
N GLN A 204 13.05 13.44 20.38
CA GLN A 204 14.01 14.54 20.60
C GLN A 204 13.46 15.90 20.16
N ASP A 205 12.51 15.92 19.23
CA ASP A 205 11.74 17.12 18.92
C ASP A 205 10.49 17.18 19.81
N PRO A 206 10.39 18.17 20.73
CA PRO A 206 9.24 18.32 21.61
C PRO A 206 7.92 18.50 20.86
N ASN A 207 7.96 18.98 19.61
CA ASN A 207 6.76 19.10 18.79
C ASN A 207 6.16 17.72 18.47
N ASN A 208 6.91 16.63 18.55
CA ASN A 208 6.41 15.28 18.27
C ASN A 208 5.78 14.60 19.48
N ALA A 209 5.75 15.24 20.65
CA ALA A 209 5.07 14.70 21.83
C ALA A 209 3.60 14.37 21.51
N GLY A 210 3.19 13.15 21.89
CA GLY A 210 1.85 12.62 21.64
C GLY A 210 1.61 12.15 20.20
N ALA A 211 2.62 12.19 19.33
CA ALA A 211 2.47 11.70 17.96
C ALA A 211 2.44 10.16 17.91
N ALA A 212 1.76 9.63 16.90
CA ALA A 212 1.80 8.24 16.51
C ALA A 212 2.97 8.03 15.52
N PHE A 213 3.79 7.02 15.75
CA PHE A 213 4.83 6.63 14.79
C PHE A 213 4.26 5.59 13.82
N VAL A 214 4.30 5.88 12.52
CA VAL A 214 3.83 4.99 11.46
C VAL A 214 5.00 4.52 10.61
N PRO A 215 5.59 3.35 10.93
CA PRO A 215 6.62 2.75 10.10
C PRO A 215 6.04 2.18 8.79
N ILE A 216 6.70 2.49 7.68
CA ILE A 216 6.30 2.06 6.34
C ILE A 216 7.22 0.93 5.91
N ILE A 217 6.68 -0.27 5.89
CA ILE A 217 7.38 -1.48 5.48
C ILE A 217 7.21 -1.63 3.97
N LEU A 218 8.31 -1.78 3.25
CA LEU A 218 8.30 -1.97 1.81
C LEU A 218 8.68 -3.40 1.47
N GLY A 219 8.28 -3.87 0.30
CA GLY A 219 8.80 -5.11 -0.25
C GLY A 219 8.65 -5.11 -1.75
N SER A 220 9.52 -5.82 -2.44
CA SER A 220 9.40 -6.04 -3.88
C SER A 220 9.81 -7.45 -4.21
N ASP A 221 9.13 -8.03 -5.17
CA ASP A 221 9.42 -9.36 -5.67
C ASP A 221 9.41 -9.31 -7.19
N LYS A 222 10.50 -9.73 -7.84
CA LYS A 222 10.56 -9.72 -9.30
C LYS A 222 9.95 -11.01 -9.84
N THR A 223 8.75 -10.91 -10.41
CA THR A 223 7.98 -12.07 -10.87
C THR A 223 7.91 -12.18 -12.40
N THR A 224 8.14 -13.38 -12.95
CA THR A 224 7.99 -13.67 -14.39
C THR A 224 6.60 -14.28 -14.66
N VAL A 225 5.77 -13.63 -15.48
CA VAL A 225 4.33 -13.98 -15.59
C VAL A 225 3.98 -14.86 -16.81
N SER A 226 4.82 -14.93 -17.86
CA SER A 226 4.61 -15.90 -18.95
C SER A 226 5.87 -16.22 -19.74
N VAL A 227 6.11 -17.51 -20.02
CA VAL A 227 7.21 -17.98 -20.90
C VAL A 227 6.72 -18.17 -22.35
N THR A 228 5.41 -18.33 -22.57
CA THR A 228 4.86 -18.86 -23.83
C THR A 228 4.39 -17.79 -24.83
N THR A 229 4.12 -16.55 -24.42
CA THR A 229 3.58 -15.49 -25.31
C THR A 229 4.37 -14.17 -25.28
N GLY A 230 5.53 -14.16 -24.63
CA GLY A 230 6.37 -12.97 -24.47
C GLY A 230 6.86 -12.88 -23.04
N GLN A 231 8.17 -12.63 -22.87
CA GLN A 231 8.83 -12.54 -21.56
C GLN A 231 8.36 -11.27 -20.83
N ASN A 232 7.20 -11.34 -20.18
CA ASN A 232 6.70 -10.28 -19.32
C ASN A 232 7.12 -10.55 -17.88
N GLU A 233 8.25 -9.95 -17.52
CA GLU A 233 8.64 -9.77 -16.11
C GLU A 233 7.93 -8.52 -15.56
N TYR A 234 7.37 -8.65 -14.37
CA TYR A 234 6.87 -7.54 -13.55
C TYR A 234 7.74 -7.37 -12.32
N TYR A 235 7.89 -6.13 -11.85
CA TYR A 235 8.58 -5.85 -10.61
C TYR A 235 7.67 -5.05 -9.66
N PRO A 236 6.68 -5.72 -9.04
CA PRO A 236 5.79 -5.10 -8.08
C PRO A 236 6.54 -4.56 -6.85
N LEU A 237 6.10 -3.39 -6.38
CA LEU A 237 6.48 -2.77 -5.12
C LEU A 237 5.26 -2.73 -4.21
N TYR A 238 5.38 -3.33 -3.03
CA TYR A 238 4.36 -3.37 -2.00
C TYR A 238 4.73 -2.45 -0.83
N ALA A 239 3.71 -1.92 -0.16
CA ALA A 239 3.82 -1.18 1.08
C ALA A 239 2.83 -1.70 2.13
N SER A 240 3.20 -1.56 3.40
CA SER A 240 2.41 -1.89 4.57
C SER A 240 2.75 -0.95 5.72
N ILE A 241 1.82 -0.75 6.66
CA ILE A 241 2.12 -0.07 7.92
C ILE A 241 2.58 -1.07 8.97
N GLY A 242 3.62 -0.73 9.73
CA GLY A 242 4.12 -1.57 10.81
C GLY A 242 3.24 -1.54 12.06
N ASN A 243 2.21 -0.70 12.11
CA ASN A 243 1.31 -0.53 13.26
C ASN A 243 0.32 -1.68 13.45
N VAL A 244 -0.08 -2.34 12.36
CA VAL A 244 -1.08 -3.42 12.45
C VAL A 244 -0.47 -4.67 13.09
N HIS A 245 -1.25 -5.33 13.93
CA HIS A 245 -0.91 -6.60 14.54
C HIS A 245 -0.64 -7.67 13.47
N ASN A 246 0.12 -8.70 13.84
CA ASN A 246 0.47 -9.77 12.91
C ASN A 246 -0.74 -10.57 12.40
N SER A 247 -1.80 -10.70 13.21
CA SER A 247 -3.04 -11.39 12.82
C SER A 247 -3.71 -10.71 11.63
N VAL A 248 -3.79 -9.38 11.65
CA VAL A 248 -4.33 -8.54 10.58
C VAL A 248 -3.49 -8.65 9.30
N ARG A 249 -2.15 -8.70 9.43
CA ARG A 249 -1.27 -8.89 8.25
C ARG A 249 -1.49 -10.22 7.55
N ARG A 250 -1.80 -11.29 8.30
CA ARG A 250 -2.03 -12.64 7.76
C ARG A 250 -3.41 -12.80 7.15
N ALA A 251 -4.41 -12.07 7.66
CA ALA A 251 -5.79 -12.17 7.20
C ALA A 251 -6.09 -11.36 5.92
N HIS A 252 -5.09 -10.77 5.26
CA HIS A 252 -5.23 -10.00 4.01
C HIS A 252 -6.28 -8.86 4.05
N ARG A 253 -6.52 -8.24 5.22
CA ARG A 253 -7.48 -7.14 5.42
C ARG A 253 -6.98 -5.79 4.84
N ASN A 254 -6.43 -5.76 3.63
CA ASN A 254 -5.77 -4.59 3.03
C ASN A 254 -4.58 -4.03 3.84
N ALA A 255 -3.94 -4.87 4.67
CA ALA A 255 -2.75 -4.50 5.44
C ALA A 255 -1.47 -4.39 4.59
N VAL A 256 -1.51 -4.88 3.36
CA VAL A 256 -0.44 -4.79 2.36
C VAL A 256 -1.07 -4.31 1.06
N ALA A 257 -0.47 -3.31 0.41
CA ALA A 257 -0.94 -2.77 -0.86
C ALA A 257 0.18 -2.76 -1.89
N LEU A 258 -0.16 -3.10 -3.14
CA LEU A 258 0.71 -2.91 -4.29
C LEU A 258 0.79 -1.42 -4.65
N ILE A 259 1.90 -0.74 -4.39
CA ILE A 259 2.04 0.71 -4.62
C ILE A 259 2.80 1.04 -5.90
N GLY A 260 3.39 0.07 -6.60
CA GLY A 260 4.08 0.35 -7.84
C GLY A 260 4.45 -0.85 -8.69
N PHE A 261 4.71 -0.59 -9.96
CA PHE A 261 5.41 -1.47 -10.89
C PHE A 261 6.69 -0.78 -11.30
N LEU A 262 7.82 -1.28 -10.79
CA LEU A 262 9.13 -0.72 -11.06
C LEU A 262 9.56 -1.04 -12.48
N ALA A 263 10.26 -0.10 -13.10
CA ALA A 263 10.85 -0.31 -14.40
C ALA A 263 11.93 -1.38 -14.32
N ILE A 264 11.76 -2.43 -15.12
CA ILE A 264 12.83 -3.36 -15.44
C ILE A 264 13.41 -2.86 -16.76
N PRO A 265 14.73 -2.65 -16.87
CA PRO A 265 15.33 -2.42 -18.16
C PRO A 265 15.25 -3.70 -18.98
N LYS A 266 14.10 -3.88 -19.64
CA LYS A 266 13.82 -4.94 -20.61
C LYS A 266 14.71 -4.66 -21.80
N SER A 267 15.87 -5.25 -21.75
CA SER A 267 16.71 -5.36 -22.91
C SER A 267 16.32 -6.69 -23.55
N THR A 268 16.12 -6.72 -24.88
CA THR A 268 15.94 -7.98 -25.62
C THR A 268 16.91 -9.01 -25.06
N PHE A 269 16.55 -10.29 -24.95
CA PHE A 269 17.35 -11.35 -24.30
C PHE A 269 18.87 -11.35 -24.62
N ILE A 270 19.24 -10.73 -25.75
CA ILE A 270 20.57 -10.39 -26.24
C ILE A 270 21.31 -9.36 -25.35
N SER A 271 20.71 -8.22 -25.00
CA SER A 271 21.42 -7.10 -24.34
C SER A 271 21.68 -7.31 -22.84
N THR A 272 20.86 -8.11 -22.14
CA THR A 272 21.08 -8.39 -20.71
C THR A 272 22.25 -9.35 -20.53
N ARG A 273 22.53 -10.23 -21.51
CA ARG A 273 23.74 -11.06 -21.56
C ARG A 273 24.95 -10.27 -22.02
N GLU A 274 24.79 -9.39 -23.00
CA GLU A 274 25.88 -8.61 -23.60
C GLU A 274 26.45 -7.58 -22.61
N TYR A 275 25.59 -6.88 -21.87
CA TYR A 275 26.01 -5.80 -20.95
C TYR A 275 25.92 -6.19 -19.47
N LYS A 276 25.69 -7.47 -19.13
CA LYS A 276 25.56 -7.92 -17.72
C LYS A 276 26.73 -7.45 -16.86
N ASP A 277 27.92 -7.55 -17.43
CA ASP A 277 29.18 -7.26 -16.78
C ASP A 277 29.66 -5.81 -17.04
N ASP A 278 28.92 -5.02 -17.84
CA ASP A 278 29.20 -3.60 -18.06
C ASP A 278 28.96 -2.80 -16.75
N PRO A 279 30.00 -2.16 -16.19
CA PRO A 279 29.87 -1.36 -14.98
C PRO A 279 28.87 -0.20 -15.11
N LYS A 280 28.76 0.44 -16.28
CA LYS A 280 27.81 1.53 -16.53
C LYS A 280 26.38 1.00 -16.51
N PHE A 281 26.11 -0.13 -17.15
CA PHE A 281 24.78 -0.74 -17.15
C PHE A 281 24.38 -1.21 -15.74
N ARG A 282 25.30 -1.84 -15.00
CA ARG A 282 25.07 -2.24 -13.60
C ARG A 282 24.75 -1.04 -12.71
N LYS A 283 25.47 0.07 -12.88
CA LYS A 283 25.19 1.33 -12.18
C LYS A 283 23.83 1.90 -12.56
N PHE A 284 23.51 1.93 -13.86
CA PHE A 284 22.23 2.41 -14.36
C PHE A 284 21.06 1.62 -13.77
N ARG A 285 21.13 0.29 -13.74
CA ARG A 285 20.09 -0.57 -13.13
C ARG A 285 19.82 -0.22 -11.66
N ARG A 286 20.89 0.01 -10.89
CA ARG A 286 20.79 0.43 -9.49
C ARG A 286 20.16 1.83 -9.39
N GLN A 287 20.60 2.77 -10.22
CA GLN A 287 20.05 4.13 -10.23
C GLN A 287 18.57 4.15 -10.62
N LEU A 288 18.17 3.37 -11.63
CA LEU A 288 16.79 3.25 -12.06
C LEU A 288 15.91 2.78 -10.90
N PHE A 289 16.32 1.71 -10.20
CA PHE A 289 15.60 1.19 -9.05
C PHE A 289 15.50 2.20 -7.89
N HIS A 290 16.64 2.74 -7.43
CA HIS A 290 16.68 3.66 -6.27
C HIS A 290 16.01 5.00 -6.55
N THR A 291 16.12 5.52 -7.77
CA THR A 291 15.47 6.77 -8.14
C THR A 291 13.96 6.58 -8.30
N SER A 292 13.52 5.42 -8.79
CA SER A 292 12.09 5.05 -8.79
C SER A 292 11.52 5.05 -7.38
N LEU A 293 12.17 4.37 -6.43
CA LEU A 293 11.76 4.36 -5.03
C LEU A 293 11.73 5.77 -4.43
N SER A 294 12.78 6.57 -4.68
CA SER A 294 12.87 7.94 -4.17
C SER A 294 11.72 8.83 -4.67
N ARG A 295 11.35 8.67 -5.95
CA ARG A 295 10.25 9.41 -6.59
C ARG A 295 8.89 8.96 -6.05
N ILE A 296 8.65 7.65 -5.98
CA ILE A 296 7.41 7.07 -5.45
C ILE A 296 7.17 7.51 -4.00
N LEU A 297 8.19 7.40 -3.13
CA LEU A 297 8.09 7.69 -1.71
C LEU A 297 8.18 9.19 -1.38
N GLN A 298 8.33 10.06 -2.38
CA GLN A 298 8.55 11.49 -2.18
C GLN A 298 7.41 12.16 -1.41
N SER A 299 6.17 11.72 -1.62
CA SER A 299 4.99 12.29 -0.97
C SER A 299 4.96 12.10 0.54
N LEU A 300 5.69 11.11 1.07
CA LEU A 300 5.78 10.83 2.50
C LEU A 300 6.75 11.77 3.23
N LYS A 301 7.74 12.35 2.54
CA LYS A 301 8.81 13.15 3.16
C LYS A 301 8.31 14.26 4.10
N PRO A 302 7.29 15.07 3.75
CA PRO A 302 6.79 16.10 4.67
C PRO A 302 6.32 15.51 6.01
N GLY A 303 5.56 14.42 5.95
CA GLY A 303 5.05 13.71 7.13
C GLY A 303 6.10 12.91 7.90
N MET A 304 7.34 12.80 7.41
CA MET A 304 8.46 12.22 8.16
C MET A 304 9.16 13.24 9.06
N THR A 305 8.93 14.53 8.86
CA THR A 305 9.53 15.61 9.65
C THR A 305 8.48 16.33 10.49
N THR A 306 7.29 16.57 9.93
CA THR A 306 6.20 17.26 10.62
C THR A 306 4.99 16.35 10.71
N PRO A 307 4.48 16.06 11.92
CA PRO A 307 3.33 15.16 12.06
C PRO A 307 2.09 15.69 11.34
N GLU A 308 1.38 14.79 10.65
CA GLU A 308 0.14 15.06 9.94
C GLU A 308 -1.08 14.63 10.76
N VAL A 309 -2.17 15.38 10.72
CA VAL A 309 -3.41 14.95 11.37
C VAL A 309 -4.14 13.96 10.46
N VAL A 310 -4.23 12.70 10.88
CA VAL A 310 -4.80 11.59 10.11
C VAL A 310 -5.91 10.92 10.91
N ARG A 311 -6.99 10.53 10.23
CA ARG A 311 -8.07 9.72 10.81
C ARG A 311 -7.63 8.26 10.88
N CYS A 312 -7.89 7.61 12.00
CA CYS A 312 -7.49 6.24 12.26
C CYS A 312 -8.68 5.27 12.29
N ALA A 313 -8.38 3.97 12.39
CA ALA A 313 -9.33 2.86 12.37
C ALA A 313 -10.48 3.00 13.38
N ASP A 314 -10.16 3.47 14.58
CA ASP A 314 -11.10 3.74 15.68
C ASP A 314 -11.94 5.03 15.48
N GLY A 315 -11.82 5.68 14.33
CA GLY A 315 -12.52 6.93 13.99
C GLY A 315 -11.88 8.19 14.57
N HIS A 316 -10.91 8.09 15.49
CA HIS A 316 -10.23 9.25 16.07
C HIS A 316 -9.19 9.83 15.12
N PHE A 317 -8.83 11.09 15.33
CA PHE A 317 -7.70 11.70 14.65
C PHE A 317 -6.47 11.63 15.53
N ARG A 318 -5.31 11.38 14.91
CA ARG A 318 -3.99 11.38 15.57
C ARG A 318 -3.00 12.18 14.76
N ARG A 319 -2.01 12.75 15.44
CA ARG A 319 -0.84 13.35 14.80
C ARG A 319 0.12 12.21 14.42
N VAL A 320 0.33 11.96 13.14
CA VAL A 320 1.10 10.84 12.61
C VAL A 320 2.42 11.33 12.06
N ILE A 321 3.52 10.72 12.48
CA ILE A 321 4.83 10.87 11.85
C ILE A 321 5.22 9.57 11.15
N TYR A 322 5.58 9.66 9.87
CA TYR A 322 5.98 8.52 9.06
C TYR A 322 7.48 8.22 9.23
N GLY A 323 7.86 6.95 9.11
CA GLY A 323 9.26 6.55 8.95
C GLY A 323 9.40 5.40 7.98
N LEU A 324 10.43 5.42 7.15
CA LEU A 324 10.73 4.27 6.28
C LEU A 324 11.29 3.15 7.16
N GLY A 325 10.56 2.04 7.20
CA GLY A 325 10.90 0.84 7.95
C GLY A 325 11.71 -0.16 7.13
N PRO A 326 11.72 -1.43 7.56
CA PRO A 326 12.41 -2.48 6.85
C PRO A 326 11.89 -2.69 5.42
N TYR A 327 12.81 -3.15 4.57
CA TYR A 327 12.49 -3.61 3.23
C TYR A 327 12.55 -5.14 3.20
N ILE A 328 11.42 -5.78 2.90
CA ILE A 328 11.27 -7.22 2.76
C ILE A 328 11.69 -7.60 1.34
N ALA A 329 12.78 -8.34 1.24
CA ALA A 329 13.39 -8.72 -0.03
C ALA A 329 14.11 -10.06 0.16
N ASP A 330 14.10 -10.90 -0.86
CA ASP A 330 15.02 -12.03 -0.94
C ASP A 330 16.42 -11.57 -1.35
N TYR A 331 17.38 -12.49 -1.48
CA TYR A 331 18.80 -12.15 -1.48
C TYR A 331 19.28 -11.26 -2.66
N PRO A 332 18.94 -11.56 -3.94
CA PRO A 332 19.29 -10.70 -5.07
C PRO A 332 18.73 -9.27 -4.91
N GLU A 333 17.52 -9.12 -4.39
CA GLU A 333 16.84 -7.86 -4.10
C GLU A 333 17.55 -7.12 -2.95
N GLN A 334 17.95 -7.83 -1.89
CA GLN A 334 18.79 -7.26 -0.83
C GLN A 334 20.14 -6.76 -1.36
N ALA A 335 20.76 -7.52 -2.28
CA ALA A 335 22.01 -7.12 -2.90
C ALA A 335 21.83 -5.87 -3.78
N LEU A 336 20.70 -5.75 -4.48
CA LEU A 336 20.33 -4.56 -5.25
C LEU A 336 20.10 -3.34 -4.34
N LEU A 337 19.33 -3.51 -3.26
CA LEU A 337 19.03 -2.48 -2.26
C LEU A 337 20.31 -1.96 -1.60
N ALA A 338 21.16 -2.85 -1.09
CA ALA A 338 22.43 -2.51 -0.44
C ALA A 338 23.52 -2.10 -1.44
N CYS A 339 23.28 -2.20 -2.75
CA CYS A 339 24.24 -1.92 -3.82
C CYS A 339 25.53 -2.77 -3.74
N ILE A 340 25.48 -3.95 -3.13
CA ILE A 340 26.62 -4.85 -2.97
C ILE A 340 26.84 -5.75 -4.19
N VAL A 341 27.93 -6.51 -4.18
CA VAL A 341 28.21 -7.55 -5.18
C VAL A 341 27.42 -8.81 -4.82
N GLN A 342 26.80 -9.45 -5.82
CA GLN A 342 26.10 -10.72 -5.61
C GLN A 342 27.08 -11.80 -5.10
N GLY A 343 26.67 -12.55 -4.09
CA GLY A 343 27.50 -13.51 -3.36
C GLY A 343 28.12 -12.95 -2.07
N TRP A 344 28.00 -11.65 -1.79
CA TRP A 344 28.49 -11.03 -0.54
C TRP A 344 27.36 -10.89 0.50
N CYS A 345 27.72 -10.84 1.79
CA CYS A 345 26.76 -10.60 2.85
C CYS A 345 26.31 -9.12 2.83
N PRO A 346 25.00 -8.81 2.80
CA PRO A 346 24.48 -7.45 2.88
C PRO A 346 24.50 -6.87 4.31
N ARG A 347 25.04 -7.61 5.28
CA ARG A 347 25.19 -7.21 6.69
C ARG A 347 26.64 -7.27 7.12
#